data_AF-A0A177ANU1-F1
#
_entry.id   AF-A0A177ANU1-F1
#
_cell.length_a   1.000
_cell.length_b   1.000
_cell.length_c   1.000
_cell.angle_alpha   90.00
_cell.angle_beta   90.00
_cell.angle_gamma   90.00
#
_symmetry.space_group_name_H-M   'P 1'
#
loop_
_entity.id
_entity.type
_entity.pdbx_description
1 polymer ?
#
loop_
_entity_poly.entity_id
_entity_poly.type
_entity_poly.pdbx_seq_one_letter_code
_entity_poly.pdbx_strand_id
1 'polypeptide(L)'
;MNRGDPVEYQLATDQRDGKIFAINIKLVLTEPILETKESRVKGTIIDINSTVGYIKYKSAYDRKIYFSKTQLYDEKNNRFQVGSVVAFTIQ
;
A
#
# COMPACT_ATOMS: atom_id res chain seq x y z
N MET A 1 -1.16 -12.05 -21.78
CA MET A 1 -2.37 -11.74 -20.99
C MET A 1 -2.81 -13.00 -20.30
N ASN A 2 -2.65 -13.03 -18.99
CA ASN A 2 -3.14 -14.07 -18.09
C ASN A 2 -4.39 -13.57 -17.38
N ARG A 3 -5.16 -14.50 -16.83
CA ARG A 3 -6.34 -14.19 -16.03
C ARG A 3 -5.91 -13.36 -14.81
N GLY A 4 -6.43 -12.14 -14.71
CA GLY A 4 -6.11 -11.21 -13.62
C GLY A 4 -5.17 -10.06 -14.01
N ASP A 5 -4.62 -10.06 -15.22
CA ASP A 5 -3.79 -8.94 -15.69
C ASP A 5 -4.63 -7.66 -15.83
N PRO A 6 -4.12 -6.49 -15.39
CA PRO A 6 -4.76 -5.21 -15.64
C PRO A 6 -4.65 -4.85 -17.13
N VAL A 7 -5.77 -4.44 -17.72
CA VAL A 7 -5.86 -4.12 -19.15
C VAL A 7 -6.60 -2.80 -19.37
N GLU A 8 -6.19 -2.07 -20.40
CA GLU A 8 -6.92 -0.94 -20.94
C GLU A 8 -7.68 -1.39 -22.20
N TYR A 9 -8.90 -0.90 -22.38
CA TYR A 9 -9.73 -1.20 -23.54
C TYR A 9 -10.68 -0.04 -23.87
N GLN A 10 -11.24 -0.07 -25.07
CA GLN A 10 -12.30 0.83 -25.50
C GLN A 10 -13.59 0.04 -25.72
N LEU A 11 -14.74 0.66 -25.48
CA LEU A 11 -16.05 0.05 -25.77
C LEU A 11 -16.54 0.50 -27.14
N ALA A 12 -16.94 -0.47 -27.96
CA ALA A 12 -17.63 -0.24 -29.23
C ALA A 12 -19.01 -0.87 -29.19
N THR A 13 -20.00 -0.13 -29.67
CA THR A 13 -21.38 -0.61 -29.78
C THR A 13 -21.68 -0.97 -31.23
N ASP A 14 -22.08 -2.21 -31.46
CA ASP A 14 -22.61 -2.66 -32.74
C ASP A 14 -23.96 -1.98 -32.99
N GLN A 15 -24.05 -1.15 -34.02
CA GLN A 15 -25.23 -0.34 -34.30
C GLN A 15 -26.43 -1.17 -34.83
N ARG A 16 -26.24 -2.43 -35.21
CA ARG A 16 -27.30 -3.29 -35.75
C ARG A 16 -28.09 -3.98 -34.66
N ASP A 17 -27.40 -4.44 -33.61
CA ASP A 17 -27.98 -5.24 -32.53
C ASP A 17 -27.80 -4.60 -31.14
N GLY A 18 -27.06 -3.48 -31.03
CA GLY A 18 -26.81 -2.77 -29.78
C GLY A 18 -25.77 -3.44 -28.87
N LYS A 19 -25.12 -4.51 -29.34
CA LYS A 19 -24.14 -5.27 -28.55
C LYS A 19 -22.87 -4.46 -28.33
N ILE A 20 -22.35 -4.53 -27.11
CA ILE A 20 -21.13 -3.84 -26.71
C ILE A 20 -19.96 -4.82 -26.70
N PHE A 21 -18.86 -4.44 -27.32
CA PHE A 21 -17.62 -5.20 -27.38
C PHE A 21 -16.45 -4.37 -26.87
N ALA A 22 -15.52 -5.02 -26.16
CA ALA A 22 -14.23 -4.42 -25.85
C ALA A 22 -13.30 -4.53 -27.07
N ILE A 23 -12.76 -3.42 -27.53
CA ILE A 23 -11.82 -3.32 -28.64
C ILE A 23 -10.54 -2.63 -28.18
N ASN A 24 -9.47 -2.75 -28.98
CA ASN A 24 -8.17 -2.13 -28.70
C ASN A 24 -7.59 -2.52 -27.32
N ILE A 25 -7.74 -3.79 -26.97
CA ILE A 25 -7.30 -4.34 -25.69
C ILE A 25 -5.77 -4.30 -25.61
N LYS A 26 -5.23 -3.61 -24.62
CA LYS A 26 -3.80 -3.50 -24.37
C LYS A 26 -3.49 -3.89 -22.93
N LEU A 27 -2.38 -4.61 -22.75
CA LEU A 27 -1.87 -4.90 -21.42
C LEU A 27 -1.37 -3.59 -20.82
N VAL A 28 -1.84 -3.25 -19.64
CA VAL A 28 -1.26 -2.13 -18.90
C VAL A 28 0.10 -2.61 -18.40
N LEU A 29 1.16 -2.21 -19.10
CA LEU A 29 2.52 -2.35 -18.62
C LEU A 29 2.73 -1.31 -17.53
N THR A 30 2.17 -1.59 -16.38
CA THR A 30 2.47 -0.86 -15.17
C THR A 30 3.91 -1.21 -14.80
N GLU A 31 4.89 -0.35 -15.11
CA GLU A 31 6.05 -0.24 -14.21
C GLU A 31 5.46 -0.15 -12.80
N PRO A 32 5.94 -0.91 -11.81
CA PRO A 32 5.22 -1.14 -10.56
C PRO A 32 4.81 0.19 -9.93
N ILE A 33 3.58 0.62 -10.24
CA ILE A 33 2.90 1.69 -9.55
C ILE A 33 2.70 1.07 -8.18
N LEU A 34 3.49 1.56 -7.23
CA LEU A 34 3.45 1.22 -5.81
C LEU A 34 2.14 1.76 -5.18
N GLU A 35 1.01 1.56 -5.85
CA GLU A 35 -0.32 1.99 -5.44
C GLU A 35 -1.18 0.75 -5.20
N THR A 36 -0.66 -0.16 -4.38
CA THR A 36 -1.54 -0.85 -3.45
C THR A 36 -2.13 0.20 -2.53
N LYS A 37 -3.46 0.22 -2.42
CA LYS A 37 -4.34 1.06 -1.57
C LYS A 37 -4.04 1.02 -0.05
N GLU A 38 -2.84 0.63 0.32
CA GLU A 38 -2.27 0.73 1.66
C GLU A 38 -0.85 1.24 1.42
N SER A 39 -0.63 2.56 1.54
CA SER A 39 0.74 3.09 1.60
C SER A 39 1.37 2.55 2.87
N ARG A 40 1.92 1.34 2.79
CA ARG A 40 2.61 0.67 3.88
C ARG A 40 3.96 1.33 3.99
N VAL A 41 3.99 2.39 4.79
CA VAL A 41 5.18 3.22 5.01
C VAL A 41 6.13 2.46 5.92
N LYS A 42 7.42 2.48 5.57
CA LYS A 42 8.47 2.01 6.47
C LYS A 42 8.96 3.17 7.33
N GLY A 43 9.16 2.91 8.61
CA GLY A 43 9.73 3.85 9.55
C GLY A 43 10.56 3.16 10.61
N THR A 44 11.22 3.97 11.43
CA THR A 44 12.06 3.53 12.53
C THR A 44 11.45 4.01 13.83
N ILE A 45 11.35 3.12 14.81
CA ILE A 45 10.93 3.50 16.16
C ILE A 45 12.00 4.40 16.76
N ILE A 46 11.64 5.64 17.11
CA ILE A 46 12.55 6.61 17.73
C ILE A 46 12.36 6.69 19.24
N ASP A 47 11.20 6.26 19.75
CA ASP A 47 10.88 6.25 21.17
C ASP A 47 9.78 5.22 21.45
N ILE A 48 9.87 4.48 22.56
CA ILE A 48 8.89 3.46 22.94
C ILE A 48 8.90 3.22 24.46
N ASN A 49 7.75 3.41 25.09
CA ASN A 49 7.50 3.21 26.52
C ASN A 49 6.72 1.91 26.78
N SER A 50 6.22 1.69 27.99
CA SER A 50 5.43 0.51 28.35
C SER A 50 4.12 0.37 27.55
N THR A 51 3.51 1.49 27.13
CA THR A 51 2.17 1.49 26.50
C THR A 51 2.17 2.05 25.08
N VAL A 52 3.06 3.01 24.77
CA VAL A 52 3.00 3.81 23.54
C VAL A 52 4.38 4.00 22.93
N GLY A 53 4.45 4.40 21.67
CA GLY A 53 5.71 4.79 21.04
C GLY A 53 5.54 5.73 19.84
N TYR A 54 6.69 6.15 19.30
CA TYR A 54 6.79 7.05 18.17
C TYR A 54 7.66 6.46 17.06
N ILE A 55 7.16 6.54 15.82
CA ILE A 55 7.86 6.13 14.61
C ILE A 55 8.22 7.37 13.80
N LYS A 56 9.48 7.47 13.39
CA LYS A 56 9.93 8.42 12.37
C LYS A 56 9.91 7.74 11.02
N TYR A 57 9.34 8.41 10.03
CA TYR A 57 9.35 7.95 8.64
C TYR A 57 9.85 9.07 7.73
N LYS A 58 10.23 8.73 6.49
CA LYS A 58 10.66 9.74 5.51
C LYS A 58 9.46 10.59 5.10
N SER A 59 9.25 11.69 5.81
CA SER A 59 8.29 12.74 5.50
C SER A 59 9.05 14.04 5.24
N ALA A 60 8.54 14.87 4.32
CA ALA A 60 9.13 16.17 4.01
C ALA A 60 9.18 17.15 5.21
N TYR A 61 8.43 16.86 6.29
CA TYR A 61 8.20 17.77 7.41
C TYR A 61 8.59 17.22 8.80
N ASP A 62 9.58 16.31 8.88
CA ASP A 62 10.05 15.67 10.13
C ASP A 62 8.93 15.15 11.06
N ARG A 63 7.85 14.66 10.47
CA ARG A 63 6.69 14.17 11.24
C ARG A 63 7.00 12.83 11.90
N LYS A 64 6.57 12.70 13.15
CA LYS A 64 6.54 11.44 13.90
C LYS A 64 5.11 10.94 14.03
N ILE A 65 4.94 9.62 14.02
CA ILE A 65 3.65 8.95 14.18
C ILE A 65 3.61 8.29 15.54
N TYR A 66 2.52 8.53 16.25
CA TYR A 66 2.21 7.84 17.50
C TYR A 66 1.59 6.48 17.21
N PHE A 67 1.95 5.47 18.00
CA PHE A 67 1.31 4.15 17.96
C PHE A 67 1.11 3.60 19.38
N SER A 68 0.07 2.78 19.56
CA SER A 68 -0.13 2.00 20.78
C SER A 68 0.60 0.66 20.67
N LYS A 69 1.25 0.18 21.75
CA LYS A 69 1.86 -1.16 21.76
C LYS A 69 0.85 -2.28 21.48
N THR A 70 -0.43 -2.07 21.78
CA THR A 70 -1.49 -3.05 21.49
C THR A 70 -1.74 -3.24 19.99
N GLN A 71 -1.29 -2.30 19.16
CA GLN A 71 -1.42 -2.36 17.70
C GLN A 71 -0.19 -2.98 17.03
N LEU A 72 0.84 -3.33 17.80
CA LEU A 72 2.02 -4.01 17.27
C LEU A 72 1.74 -5.50 17.09
N TYR A 73 2.02 -5.99 15.89
CA TYR A 73 1.96 -7.40 15.56
C TYR A 73 3.35 -7.88 15.11
N ASP A 74 3.87 -8.92 15.74
CA ASP A 74 5.06 -9.64 15.26
C ASP A 74 4.80 -11.14 15.26
N GLU A 75 4.89 -11.75 14.09
CA GLU A 75 4.77 -13.20 13.89
C GLU A 75 5.81 -14.00 14.70
N LYS A 76 6.95 -13.38 15.01
CA LYS A 76 8.06 -14.01 15.75
C LYS A 76 8.10 -13.64 17.23
N ASN A 77 7.13 -12.89 17.75
CA ASN A 77 7.10 -12.39 19.14
C ASN A 77 8.38 -11.63 19.56
N ASN A 78 9.10 -10.97 18.63
CA ASN A 78 10.22 -10.12 19.02
C ASN A 78 9.73 -8.88 19.76
N ARG A 79 10.57 -8.42 20.68
CA ARG A 79 10.33 -7.17 21.38
C ARG A 79 10.73 -6.00 20.48
N PHE A 80 9.79 -5.09 20.23
CA PHE A 80 10.09 -3.84 19.56
C PHE A 80 10.89 -2.91 20.49
N GLN A 81 11.99 -2.38 19.96
CA GLN A 81 12.89 -1.45 20.65
C GLN A 81 13.20 -0.23 19.78
N VAL A 82 13.74 0.84 20.37
CA VAL A 82 14.25 2.00 19.63
C VAL A 82 15.27 1.52 18.58
N GLY A 83 15.16 2.04 17.36
CA GLY A 83 15.95 1.62 16.20
C GLY A 83 15.32 0.49 15.37
N SER A 84 14.26 -0.16 15.85
CA SER A 84 13.57 -1.21 15.08
C SER A 84 12.89 -0.61 13.84
N VAL A 85 13.05 -1.27 12.70
CA VAL A 85 12.36 -0.91 11.45
C VAL A 85 11.01 -1.59 11.41
N VAL A 86 9.96 -0.82 11.23
CA VAL A 86 8.57 -1.29 11.20
C VAL A 86 7.86 -0.79 9.94
N ALA A 87 6.87 -1.56 9.49
CA ALA A 87 5.99 -1.19 8.40
C ALA A 87 4.58 -0.94 8.94
N PHE A 88 3.97 0.19 8.59
CA PHE A 88 2.67 0.62 9.11
C PHE A 88 1.85 1.31 8.02
N THR A 89 0.54 1.38 8.21
CA THR A 89 -0.38 2.15 7.36
C THR A 89 -0.90 3.35 8.15
N ILE A 90 -1.11 4.46 7.45
CA ILE A 90 -1.72 5.67 8.02
C ILE A 90 -3.17 5.66 7.56
N GLN A 91 -4.11 5.66 8.50
CA GLN A 91 -5.55 5.82 8.25
C GLN A 91 -6.01 7.21 8.63
#